data_AF-A0A7R9SWH1-F1
#
_entry.id   AF-A0A7R9SWH1-F1
#
_cell.length_a   1.000
_cell.length_b   1.000
_cell.length_c   1.000
_cell.angle_alpha   90.00
_cell.angle_beta   90.00
_cell.angle_gamma   90.00
#
_symmetry.space_group_name_H-M   'P 1'
#
loop_
_entity.id
_entity.type
_entity.pdbx_description
1 polymer ?
#
loop_
_entity_poly.entity_id
_entity_poly.type
_entity_poly.pdbx_seq_one_letter_code
_entity_poly.pdbx_strand_id
1 'polypeptide(L)'
;QAMVDVLTIVPVLLVAVLGNSTLGSLSFLRFARVVKFVRVLRLLRIFRSLDTMSSTVIMDNAILRQTLVLFTTVISFLVCCSGLVQWMANGNPGNWTVGVDNERMLFHDAFYFIVVCFSTVGFGDVTPLTAEGRMVVVVMIVVAVLVVPAESQKLLDLLNLQPKYGGLFKNNKRQSHVVVASDYNCSGVYSFLQEFYHSDHGRCDTHVVVLCPKLEPDDDLKAVLVQKGGKSRTSRMTYLSGDAILQPDLLRAR
;
A
#
# COMPACT_ATOMS: atom_id res chain seq x y z
N GLN A 1 -9.51 16.83 -11.45
CA GLN A 1 -8.94 15.84 -12.40
C GLN A 1 -8.65 16.44 -13.79
N ALA A 2 -9.59 17.17 -14.41
CA ALA A 2 -9.36 17.81 -15.71
C ALA A 2 -8.16 18.81 -15.72
N MET A 3 -7.96 19.58 -14.66
CA MET A 3 -6.83 20.51 -14.56
C MET A 3 -5.46 19.83 -14.64
N VAL A 4 -5.29 18.66 -14.03
CA VAL A 4 -4.00 17.92 -14.02
C VAL A 4 -3.71 17.33 -15.40
N ASP A 5 -4.76 16.86 -16.09
CA ASP A 5 -4.63 16.37 -17.47
C ASP A 5 -4.30 17.51 -18.43
N VAL A 6 -4.92 18.69 -18.29
CA VAL A 6 -4.60 19.88 -19.09
C VAL A 6 -3.18 20.37 -18.83
N LEU A 7 -2.78 20.50 -17.56
CA LEU A 7 -1.45 20.97 -17.16
C LEU A 7 -0.32 20.05 -17.66
N THR A 8 -0.61 18.76 -17.88
CA THR A 8 0.38 17.77 -18.35
C THR A 8 0.37 17.57 -19.86
N ILE A 9 -0.76 17.77 -20.52
CA ILE A 9 -0.90 17.59 -21.98
C ILE A 9 -0.42 18.82 -22.72
N VAL A 10 -0.74 20.03 -22.23
CA VAL A 10 -0.44 21.29 -22.93
C VAL A 10 1.07 21.46 -23.20
N PRO A 11 1.99 21.25 -22.24
CA PRO A 11 3.42 21.38 -22.50
C PRO A 11 3.91 20.33 -23.50
N VAL A 12 3.43 19.09 -23.39
CA VAL A 12 3.85 17.96 -24.24
C VAL A 12 3.39 18.14 -25.68
N LEU A 13 2.15 18.62 -25.88
CA LEU A 13 1.60 18.92 -27.19
C LEU A 13 2.35 20.11 -27.82
N LEU A 14 2.66 21.13 -27.04
CA LEU A 14 3.41 22.30 -27.48
C LEU A 14 4.83 21.93 -27.95
N VAL A 15 5.52 21.03 -27.24
CA VAL A 15 6.82 20.47 -27.70
C VAL A 15 6.67 19.61 -28.97
N ALA A 16 5.59 18.85 -29.10
CA ALA A 16 5.36 18.00 -30.27
C ALA A 16 5.03 18.82 -31.54
N VAL A 17 4.30 19.93 -31.40
CA VAL A 17 3.87 20.79 -32.52
C VAL A 17 4.99 21.73 -32.98
N LEU A 18 5.82 22.25 -32.07
CA LEU A 18 6.81 23.29 -32.42
C LEU A 18 8.11 22.75 -33.04
N GLY A 19 8.34 21.43 -33.04
CA GLY A 19 9.46 20.80 -33.74
C GLY A 19 10.85 21.10 -33.12
N ASN A 20 11.74 20.10 -33.14
CA ASN A 20 13.05 20.14 -32.48
C ASN A 20 14.08 21.14 -33.09
N SER A 21 13.75 21.90 -34.13
CA SER A 21 14.73 22.58 -34.99
C SER A 21 15.09 24.01 -34.57
N THR A 22 14.30 24.71 -33.74
CA THR A 22 14.57 26.12 -33.37
C THR A 22 14.83 26.37 -31.88
N LEU A 23 14.88 25.31 -31.07
CA LEU A 23 14.52 25.38 -29.65
C LEU A 23 15.50 24.66 -28.70
N GLY A 24 16.74 24.42 -29.13
CA GLY A 24 17.77 23.74 -28.32
C GLY A 24 18.33 24.54 -27.13
N SER A 25 18.00 25.83 -27.02
CA SER A 25 18.65 26.77 -26.07
C SER A 25 17.77 27.16 -24.86
N LEU A 26 16.46 26.93 -24.88
CA LEU A 26 15.59 27.33 -23.77
C LEU A 26 15.52 26.24 -22.69
N SER A 27 16.05 26.57 -21.50
CA SER A 27 15.98 25.79 -20.25
C SER A 27 14.56 25.27 -19.92
N PHE A 28 13.53 25.91 -20.48
CA PHE A 28 12.11 25.57 -20.41
C PHE A 28 11.74 24.22 -21.10
N LEU A 29 12.48 23.78 -22.13
CA LEU A 29 12.20 22.50 -22.79
C LEU A 29 12.84 21.29 -22.08
N ARG A 30 13.88 21.53 -21.27
CA ARG A 30 14.39 20.52 -20.33
C ARG A 30 13.34 20.23 -19.25
N PHE A 31 12.60 21.25 -18.79
CA PHE A 31 11.46 21.10 -17.89
C PHE A 31 10.33 20.27 -18.54
N ALA A 32 10.03 20.48 -19.83
CA ALA A 32 9.05 19.67 -20.56
C ALA A 32 9.42 18.17 -20.64
N ARG A 33 10.70 17.82 -20.52
CA ARG A 33 11.15 16.41 -20.39
C ARG A 33 10.82 15.84 -19.01
N VAL A 34 10.94 16.63 -17.95
CA VAL A 34 10.50 16.27 -16.59
C VAL A 34 8.98 16.09 -16.53
N VAL A 35 8.21 16.89 -17.28
CA VAL A 35 6.75 16.73 -17.43
C VAL A 35 6.38 15.37 -18.06
N LYS A 36 7.27 14.72 -18.84
CA LYS A 36 7.04 13.34 -19.31
C LYS A 36 7.04 12.32 -18.16
N PHE A 37 7.73 12.58 -17.04
CA PHE A 37 7.69 11.71 -15.87
C PHE A 37 6.37 11.81 -15.10
N VAL A 38 5.61 12.88 -15.30
CA VAL A 38 4.21 12.97 -14.86
C VAL A 38 3.33 11.95 -15.60
N ARG A 39 3.79 11.35 -16.71
CA ARG A 39 3.13 10.17 -17.30
C ARG A 39 3.17 8.94 -16.38
N VAL A 40 4.07 8.85 -15.40
CA VAL A 40 4.01 7.80 -14.37
C VAL A 40 2.73 7.94 -13.53
N LEU A 41 2.21 9.16 -13.32
CA LEU A 41 0.87 9.35 -12.74
C LEU A 41 -0.25 8.81 -13.65
N ARG A 42 -0.01 8.61 -14.96
CA ARG A 42 -0.98 7.90 -15.82
C ARG A 42 -1.00 6.39 -15.56
N LEU A 43 0.03 5.78 -14.97
CA LEU A 43 -0.04 4.39 -14.51
C LEU A 43 -1.06 4.24 -13.38
N LEU A 44 -1.24 5.27 -12.54
CA LEU A 44 -2.35 5.33 -11.58
C LEU A 44 -3.70 5.24 -12.28
N ARG A 45 -3.82 5.77 -13.51
CA ARG A 45 -5.03 5.70 -14.34
C ARG A 45 -5.34 4.27 -14.80
N ILE A 46 -4.33 3.44 -15.08
CA ILE A 46 -4.53 2.04 -15.48
C ILE A 46 -5.11 1.22 -14.32
N PHE A 47 -4.61 1.42 -13.10
CA PHE A 47 -5.15 0.73 -11.92
C PHE A 47 -6.49 1.31 -11.44
N ARG A 48 -6.74 2.61 -11.68
CA ARG A 48 -8.06 3.23 -11.44
C ARG A 48 -9.10 2.84 -12.48
N SER A 49 -8.71 2.60 -13.73
CA SER A 49 -9.61 2.10 -14.80
C SER A 49 -10.18 0.70 -14.53
N LEU A 50 -9.62 -0.03 -13.56
CA LEU A 50 -10.20 -1.29 -13.06
C LEU A 50 -11.39 -1.06 -12.10
N ASP A 51 -11.73 0.18 -11.74
CA ASP A 51 -13.00 0.49 -11.04
C ASP A 51 -14.23 0.12 -11.88
N THR A 52 -14.11 0.10 -13.21
CA THR A 52 -15.27 -0.09 -14.09
C THR A 52 -15.50 -1.55 -14.50
N MET A 53 -14.63 -2.48 -14.11
CA MET A 53 -14.74 -3.89 -14.52
C MET A 53 -14.56 -4.83 -13.33
N SER A 54 -15.67 -5.47 -12.95
CA SER A 54 -15.78 -6.75 -12.24
C SER A 54 -16.01 -6.72 -10.72
N SER A 55 -17.26 -6.40 -10.37
CA SER A 55 -17.89 -6.39 -9.04
C SER A 55 -18.12 -7.77 -8.36
N THR A 56 -17.16 -8.71 -8.28
CA THR A 56 -17.46 -10.04 -7.68
C THR A 56 -16.40 -10.70 -6.80
N VAL A 57 -15.25 -10.07 -6.52
CA VAL A 57 -14.27 -10.57 -5.52
C VAL A 57 -13.83 -9.39 -4.64
N ILE A 58 -14.64 -9.05 -3.65
CA ILE A 58 -14.91 -7.64 -3.30
C ILE A 58 -14.07 -7.06 -2.13
N MET A 59 -13.55 -7.86 -1.19
CA MET A 59 -12.86 -7.32 0.00
C MET A 59 -11.32 -7.39 -0.07
N ASP A 60 -10.75 -8.57 -0.35
CA ASP A 60 -9.28 -8.74 -0.39
C ASP A 60 -8.63 -7.92 -1.52
N ASN A 61 -9.32 -7.83 -2.67
CA ASN A 61 -8.84 -7.07 -3.81
C ASN A 61 -8.91 -5.55 -3.58
N ALA A 62 -9.81 -5.07 -2.73
CA ALA A 62 -9.93 -3.64 -2.43
C ALA A 62 -8.72 -3.13 -1.63
N ILE A 63 -8.27 -3.90 -0.63
CA ILE A 63 -7.08 -3.57 0.18
C ILE A 63 -5.80 -3.71 -0.65
N LEU A 64 -5.66 -4.80 -1.40
CA LEU A 64 -4.52 -4.98 -2.30
C LEU A 64 -4.45 -3.83 -3.32
N ARG A 65 -5.58 -3.43 -3.89
CA ARG A 65 -5.67 -2.32 -4.82
C ARG A 65 -5.34 -0.99 -4.16
N GLN A 66 -5.88 -0.69 -2.99
CA GLN A 66 -5.55 0.53 -2.26
C GLN A 66 -4.07 0.58 -1.88
N THR A 67 -3.49 -0.55 -1.48
CA THR A 67 -2.05 -0.69 -1.18
C THR A 67 -1.19 -0.45 -2.42
N LEU A 68 -1.58 -1.01 -3.57
CA LEU A 68 -0.91 -0.75 -4.84
C LEU A 68 -1.02 0.71 -5.27
N VAL A 69 -2.18 1.35 -5.09
CA VAL A 69 -2.38 2.78 -5.37
C VAL A 69 -1.50 3.63 -4.46
N LEU A 70 -1.43 3.33 -3.16
CA LEU A 70 -0.55 4.03 -2.23
C LEU A 70 0.92 3.89 -2.63
N PHE A 71 1.38 2.67 -2.93
CA PHE A 71 2.76 2.43 -3.33
C PHE A 71 3.12 3.17 -4.64
N THR A 72 2.25 3.10 -5.63
CA THR A 72 2.45 3.77 -6.92
C THR A 72 2.39 5.29 -6.81
N THR A 73 1.52 5.86 -5.95
CA THR A 73 1.48 7.31 -5.69
C THR A 73 2.77 7.80 -5.02
N VAL A 74 3.27 7.10 -4.00
CA VAL A 74 4.53 7.46 -3.32
C VAL A 74 5.72 7.42 -4.28
N ILE A 75 5.87 6.33 -5.06
CA ILE A 75 6.95 6.23 -6.05
C ILE A 75 6.85 7.36 -7.09
N SER A 76 5.65 7.63 -7.59
CA SER A 76 5.44 8.69 -8.58
C SER A 76 5.82 10.08 -8.05
N PHE A 77 5.54 10.33 -6.77
CA PHE A 77 5.91 11.57 -6.08
C PHE A 77 7.43 11.70 -5.96
N LEU A 78 8.13 10.64 -5.51
CA LEU A 78 9.60 10.62 -5.39
C LEU A 78 10.27 10.85 -6.75
N VAL A 79 9.79 10.20 -7.82
CA VAL A 79 10.32 10.36 -9.18
C VAL A 79 10.08 11.77 -9.71
N CYS A 80 8.90 12.36 -9.48
CA CYS A 80 8.62 13.75 -9.86
C CYS A 80 9.56 14.73 -9.14
N CYS A 81 9.73 14.59 -7.83
CA CYS A 81 10.62 15.47 -7.05
C CYS A 81 12.08 15.33 -7.51
N SER A 82 12.53 14.10 -7.79
CA SER A 82 13.87 13.85 -8.34
C SER A 82 14.08 14.54 -9.68
N GLY A 83 13.09 14.44 -10.58
CA GLY A 83 13.15 15.14 -11.87
C GLY A 83 13.20 16.67 -11.73
N LEU A 84 12.46 17.25 -10.78
CA LEU A 84 12.48 18.68 -10.49
C LEU A 84 13.85 19.12 -9.95
N VAL A 85 14.41 18.38 -9.00
CA VAL A 85 15.75 18.64 -8.44
C VAL A 85 16.82 18.54 -9.53
N GLN A 86 16.79 17.50 -10.35
CA GLN A 86 17.72 17.33 -11.46
C GLN A 86 17.64 18.48 -12.47
N TRP A 87 16.43 18.97 -12.76
CA TRP A 87 16.25 20.11 -13.66
C TRP A 87 16.80 21.40 -13.07
N MET A 88 16.55 21.67 -11.78
CA MET A 88 17.11 22.84 -11.10
C MET A 88 18.64 22.78 -11.03
N ALA A 89 19.20 21.61 -10.71
CA ALA A 89 20.64 21.43 -10.61
C ALA A 89 21.36 21.59 -11.95
N ASN A 90 20.79 21.06 -13.03
CA ASN A 90 21.36 21.17 -14.38
C ASN A 90 20.97 22.46 -15.11
N GLY A 91 20.07 23.27 -14.56
CA GLY A 91 19.65 24.56 -15.10
C GLY A 91 20.71 25.64 -14.89
N ASN A 92 21.41 25.61 -13.74
CA ASN A 92 22.52 26.49 -13.40
C ASN A 92 23.63 25.66 -12.74
N PRO A 93 24.68 25.27 -13.49
CA PRO A 93 25.79 24.49 -12.95
C PRO A 93 26.50 25.26 -11.83
N GLY A 94 26.83 24.58 -10.73
CA GLY A 94 27.51 25.15 -9.54
C GLY A 94 26.59 25.51 -8.36
N ASN A 95 25.27 25.45 -8.52
CA ASN A 95 24.31 25.79 -7.46
C ASN A 95 24.00 24.66 -6.48
N TRP A 96 24.59 23.49 -6.67
CA TRP A 96 24.35 22.29 -5.88
C TRP A 96 25.66 21.60 -5.55
N THR A 97 25.76 21.04 -4.36
CA THR A 97 26.86 20.14 -4.02
C THR A 97 26.55 18.78 -4.65
N VAL A 98 27.26 18.44 -5.73
CA VAL A 98 27.25 17.10 -6.31
C VAL A 98 28.66 16.55 -6.09
N GLY A 99 28.79 15.25 -5.83
CA GLY A 99 30.08 14.62 -5.51
C GLY A 99 31.23 15.06 -6.45
N VAL A 100 32.45 15.03 -5.91
CA VAL A 100 33.70 15.70 -6.34
C VAL A 100 34.03 15.66 -7.85
N ASP A 101 33.40 14.78 -8.62
CA ASP A 101 33.73 14.53 -10.04
C ASP A 101 32.63 14.94 -11.03
N ASN A 102 31.43 15.33 -10.57
CA ASN A 102 30.26 15.53 -11.44
C ASN A 102 29.85 17.02 -11.56
N GLU A 103 30.20 17.67 -12.67
CA GLU A 103 29.68 19.00 -13.04
C GLU A 103 28.15 19.02 -13.29
N ARG A 104 27.52 17.85 -13.43
CA ARG A 104 26.10 17.68 -13.71
C ARG A 104 25.48 16.65 -12.79
N MET A 105 24.27 16.97 -12.29
CA MET A 105 23.52 16.04 -11.44
C MET A 105 22.86 14.95 -12.30
N LEU A 106 23.23 13.70 -12.04
CA LEU A 106 22.61 12.54 -12.67
C LEU A 106 21.26 12.25 -11.98
N PHE A 107 20.40 11.50 -12.67
CA PHE A 107 19.05 11.19 -12.13
C PHE A 107 19.13 10.37 -10.84
N HIS A 108 20.10 9.47 -10.74
CA HIS A 108 20.30 8.66 -9.54
C HIS A 108 20.73 9.50 -8.34
N ASP A 109 21.55 10.52 -8.52
CA ASP A 109 21.96 11.44 -7.45
C ASP A 109 20.76 12.24 -6.93
N ALA A 110 19.95 12.77 -7.85
CA ALA A 110 18.72 13.48 -7.50
C ALA A 110 17.68 12.56 -6.82
N PHE A 111 17.57 11.31 -7.28
CA PHE A 111 16.68 10.32 -6.66
C PHE A 111 17.16 9.95 -5.26
N TYR A 112 18.47 9.73 -5.09
CA TYR A 112 19.09 9.49 -3.79
C TYR A 112 18.84 10.65 -2.83
N PHE A 113 19.08 11.90 -3.25
CA PHE A 113 18.81 13.09 -2.44
C PHE A 113 17.35 13.14 -1.96
N ILE A 114 16.40 12.90 -2.87
CA ILE A 114 14.97 12.90 -2.53
C ILE A 114 14.61 11.76 -1.57
N VAL A 115 15.14 10.56 -1.77
CA VAL A 115 14.89 9.42 -0.86
C VAL A 115 15.47 9.70 0.53
N VAL A 116 16.67 10.24 0.62
CA VAL A 116 17.34 10.60 1.89
C VAL A 116 16.62 11.74 2.62
N CYS A 117 16.10 12.72 1.87
CA CYS A 117 15.28 13.79 2.44
C CYS A 117 13.93 13.26 2.93
N PHE A 118 13.26 12.43 2.12
CA PHE A 118 11.95 11.88 2.45
C PHE A 118 12.02 10.88 3.61
N SER A 119 13.11 10.11 3.72
CA SER A 119 13.36 9.22 4.85
C SER A 119 13.77 9.96 6.13
N THR A 120 13.85 11.30 6.09
CA THR A 120 14.29 12.17 7.19
C THR A 120 15.71 11.91 7.68
N VAL A 121 16.53 11.21 6.90
CA VAL A 121 17.93 10.92 7.23
C VAL A 121 18.81 12.15 7.02
N GLY A 122 18.71 12.78 5.84
CA GLY A 122 19.39 14.05 5.57
C GLY A 122 20.91 14.03 5.71
N PHE A 123 21.62 13.18 4.96
CA PHE A 123 23.09 13.09 5.01
C PHE A 123 23.83 14.40 4.72
N GLY A 124 23.24 15.29 3.91
CA GLY A 124 23.80 16.61 3.60
C GLY A 124 24.96 16.59 2.60
N ASP A 125 25.22 15.44 1.95
CA ASP A 125 26.19 15.27 0.87
C ASP A 125 25.74 15.96 -0.43
N VAL A 126 24.47 15.83 -0.77
CA VAL A 126 23.83 16.55 -1.87
C VAL A 126 22.90 17.61 -1.32
N THR A 127 23.16 18.89 -1.60
CA THR A 127 22.34 19.99 -1.10
C THR A 127 22.26 21.18 -2.07
N PRO A 128 21.14 21.92 -2.09
CA PRO A 128 21.06 23.19 -2.80
C PRO A 128 21.82 24.30 -2.07
N LEU A 129 22.71 24.98 -2.79
CA LEU A 129 23.46 26.14 -2.28
C LEU A 129 22.64 27.43 -2.40
N THR A 130 21.72 27.51 -3.36
CA THR A 130 20.91 28.71 -3.61
C THR A 130 19.69 28.82 -2.69
N ALA A 131 19.31 30.05 -2.34
CA ALA A 131 18.11 30.34 -1.57
C ALA A 131 16.84 29.83 -2.28
N GLU A 132 16.75 30.02 -3.60
CA GLU A 132 15.64 29.53 -4.41
C GLU A 132 15.53 27.99 -4.37
N GLY A 133 16.65 27.28 -4.52
CA GLY A 133 16.66 25.81 -4.46
C GLY A 133 16.23 25.28 -3.09
N ARG A 134 16.66 25.95 -2.01
CA ARG A 134 16.24 25.63 -0.64
C ARG A 134 14.75 25.82 -0.44
N MET A 135 14.17 26.92 -0.93
CA MET A 135 12.72 27.17 -0.84
C MET A 135 11.91 26.09 -1.55
N VAL A 136 12.36 25.65 -2.74
CA VAL A 136 11.69 24.56 -3.47
C VAL A 136 11.77 23.25 -2.68
N VAL A 137 12.91 22.92 -2.09
CA VAL A 137 13.05 21.72 -1.24
C VAL A 137 12.12 21.77 -0.03
N VAL A 138 12.00 22.93 0.63
CA VAL A 138 11.07 23.11 1.76
C VAL A 138 9.63 22.85 1.31
N VAL A 139 9.19 23.43 0.20
CA VAL A 139 7.84 23.20 -0.33
C VAL A 139 7.62 21.72 -0.68
N MET A 140 8.60 21.04 -1.28
CA MET A 140 8.51 19.62 -1.58
C MET A 140 8.35 18.76 -0.32
N ILE A 141 9.08 19.08 0.75
CA ILE A 141 8.95 18.38 2.05
C ILE A 141 7.57 18.62 2.67
N VAL A 142 7.04 19.85 2.62
CA VAL A 142 5.70 20.15 3.13
C VAL A 142 4.63 19.34 2.37
N VAL A 143 4.72 19.29 1.03
CA VAL A 143 3.77 18.50 0.22
C VAL A 143 3.89 17.00 0.54
N ALA A 144 5.12 16.49 0.69
CA ALA A 144 5.38 15.11 1.08
C ALA A 144 4.68 14.73 2.41
N VAL A 145 4.87 15.57 3.43
CA VAL A 145 4.33 15.37 4.78
C VAL A 145 2.80 15.48 4.80
N LEU A 146 2.18 16.20 3.87
CA LEU A 146 0.71 16.28 3.78
C LEU A 146 0.10 15.12 2.99
N VAL A 147 0.70 14.75 1.86
CA VAL A 147 0.12 13.76 0.94
C VAL A 147 0.24 12.34 1.49
N VAL A 148 1.40 11.96 2.03
CA VAL A 148 1.64 10.56 2.42
C VAL A 148 0.75 10.12 3.59
N PRO A 149 0.62 10.88 4.69
CA PRO A 149 -0.31 10.52 5.77
C PRO A 149 -1.76 10.48 5.31
N ALA A 150 -2.18 11.39 4.42
CA ALA A 150 -3.55 11.42 3.91
C ALA A 150 -3.91 10.15 3.10
N GLU A 151 -2.98 9.63 2.30
CA GLU A 151 -3.20 8.36 1.60
C GLU A 151 -3.10 7.15 2.54
N SER A 152 -2.19 7.17 3.53
CA SER A 152 -2.09 6.13 4.56
C SER A 152 -3.35 6.02 5.42
N GLN A 153 -3.99 7.14 5.76
CA GLN A 153 -5.23 7.15 6.54
C GLN A 153 -6.36 6.40 5.82
N LYS A 154 -6.54 6.61 4.51
CA LYS A 154 -7.54 5.87 3.73
C LYS A 154 -7.31 4.37 3.76
N LEU A 155 -6.04 3.94 3.71
CA LEU A 155 -5.70 2.52 3.83
C LEU A 155 -6.02 2.00 5.23
N LEU A 156 -5.69 2.77 6.27
CA LEU A 156 -6.02 2.41 7.66
C LEU A 156 -7.54 2.32 7.88
N ASP A 157 -8.31 3.24 7.32
CA ASP A 157 -9.78 3.19 7.40
C ASP A 157 -10.32 1.93 6.74
N LEU A 158 -9.82 1.54 5.57
CA LEU A 158 -10.20 0.28 4.92
C LEU A 158 -9.77 -0.96 5.71
N LEU A 159 -8.61 -0.91 6.36
CA LEU A 159 -8.15 -2.00 7.23
C LEU A 159 -9.01 -2.10 8.49
N ASN A 160 -9.43 -0.98 9.07
CA ASN A 160 -10.30 -0.94 10.25
C ASN A 160 -11.72 -1.42 9.94
N LEU A 161 -12.19 -1.25 8.70
CA LEU A 161 -13.48 -1.80 8.25
C LEU A 161 -13.44 -3.32 8.05
N GLN A 162 -12.26 -3.96 8.07
CA GLN A 162 -12.20 -5.41 7.98
C GLN A 162 -12.66 -6.04 9.29
N PRO A 163 -13.65 -6.96 9.24
CA PRO A 163 -13.97 -7.76 10.40
C PRO A 163 -12.73 -8.57 10.79
N LYS A 164 -12.31 -8.43 12.05
CA LYS A 164 -11.12 -9.10 12.62
C LYS A 164 -11.12 -10.62 12.40
N TYR A 165 -12.31 -11.20 12.27
CA TYR A 165 -12.54 -12.63 12.06
C TYR A 165 -13.06 -12.97 10.64
N GLY A 166 -12.95 -12.06 9.68
CA GLY A 166 -13.43 -12.27 8.31
C GLY A 166 -12.45 -12.94 7.34
N GLY A 167 -11.26 -13.34 7.81
CA GLY A 167 -10.21 -13.91 6.98
C GLY A 167 -10.55 -15.27 6.37
N LEU A 168 -9.63 -15.82 5.58
CA LEU A 168 -9.72 -17.18 5.05
C LEU A 168 -8.95 -18.17 5.92
N PHE A 169 -9.52 -19.36 6.10
CA PHE A 169 -8.80 -20.48 6.67
C PHE A 169 -7.81 -21.04 5.63
N LYS A 170 -6.52 -20.99 5.92
CA LYS A 170 -5.49 -21.58 5.06
C LYS A 170 -5.21 -23.00 5.51
N ASN A 171 -5.83 -23.96 4.85
CA ASN A 171 -5.61 -25.36 5.15
C ASN A 171 -4.22 -25.85 4.68
N ASN A 172 -3.46 -26.45 5.58
CA ASN A 172 -2.25 -27.19 5.22
C ASN A 172 -2.65 -28.57 4.70
N LYS A 173 -2.24 -28.94 3.47
CA LYS A 173 -2.61 -30.22 2.82
C LYS A 173 -2.35 -31.50 3.64
N ARG A 174 -1.59 -31.42 4.74
CA ARG A 174 -1.26 -32.54 5.64
C ARG A 174 -2.08 -32.56 6.94
N GLN A 175 -2.89 -31.55 7.22
CA GLN A 175 -3.72 -31.46 8.42
C GLN A 175 -5.19 -31.58 8.03
N SER A 176 -5.88 -32.56 8.61
CA SER A 176 -7.34 -32.61 8.55
C SER A 176 -7.92 -31.48 9.38
N HIS A 177 -8.96 -30.82 8.87
CA HIS A 177 -9.71 -29.82 9.62
C HIS A 177 -11.19 -30.20 9.69
N VAL A 178 -11.87 -29.70 10.71
CA VAL A 178 -13.30 -29.86 10.95
C VAL A 178 -13.92 -28.48 11.04
N VAL A 179 -14.95 -28.23 10.24
CA VAL A 179 -15.72 -26.99 10.28
C VAL A 179 -16.92 -27.20 11.20
N VAL A 180 -17.05 -26.36 12.22
CA VAL A 180 -18.16 -26.35 13.17
C VAL A 180 -19.01 -25.12 12.87
N ALA A 181 -20.17 -25.33 12.26
CA ALA A 181 -21.18 -24.29 12.10
C ALA A 181 -21.96 -24.17 13.42
N SER A 182 -21.97 -22.98 14.02
CA SER A 182 -22.72 -22.72 15.24
C SER A 182 -23.89 -21.77 15.01
N ASP A 183 -24.79 -21.74 15.98
CA ASP A 183 -25.82 -20.73 16.11
C ASP A 183 -25.23 -19.37 16.54
N TYR A 184 -26.05 -18.33 16.54
CA TYR A 184 -25.64 -16.96 16.89
C TYR A 184 -25.06 -16.83 18.30
N ASN A 185 -25.58 -17.64 19.25
CA ASN A 185 -25.15 -17.60 20.65
C ASN A 185 -23.90 -18.44 20.91
N CYS A 186 -23.42 -19.23 19.93
CA CYS A 186 -22.17 -19.95 20.00
C CYS A 186 -22.07 -20.83 21.30
N SER A 187 -23.20 -21.22 21.90
CA SER A 187 -23.28 -21.70 23.31
C SER A 187 -22.79 -23.14 23.48
N GLY A 188 -23.02 -23.99 22.47
CA GLY A 188 -22.55 -25.37 22.45
C GLY A 188 -21.09 -25.52 22.02
N VAL A 189 -20.50 -24.47 21.43
CA VAL A 189 -19.14 -24.54 20.87
C VAL A 189 -18.11 -24.76 21.97
N TYR A 190 -18.28 -24.11 23.13
CA TYR A 190 -17.36 -24.28 24.25
C TYR A 190 -17.33 -25.73 24.75
N SER A 191 -18.50 -26.31 25.03
CA SER A 191 -18.63 -27.71 25.48
C SER A 191 -18.08 -28.69 24.45
N PHE A 192 -18.34 -28.44 23.15
CA PHE A 192 -17.77 -29.24 22.07
C PHE A 192 -16.24 -29.15 22.05
N LEU A 193 -15.66 -27.95 22.13
CA LEU A 193 -14.19 -27.78 22.11
C LEU A 193 -13.53 -28.41 23.34
N GLN A 194 -14.18 -28.37 24.50
CA GLN A 194 -13.69 -28.99 25.72
C GLN A 194 -13.66 -30.52 25.61
N GLU A 195 -14.74 -31.11 25.09
CA GLU A 195 -14.83 -32.56 24.85
C GLU A 195 -13.90 -33.01 23.72
N PHE A 196 -13.91 -32.33 22.58
CA PHE A 196 -13.13 -32.70 21.39
C PHE A 196 -11.61 -32.67 21.63
N TYR A 197 -11.13 -31.77 22.49
CA TYR A 197 -9.73 -31.68 22.87
C TYR A 197 -9.43 -32.27 24.26
N HIS A 198 -10.33 -33.08 24.80
CA HIS A 198 -10.13 -33.75 26.08
C HIS A 198 -8.92 -34.71 26.03
N SER A 199 -8.23 -34.87 27.15
CA SER A 199 -7.02 -35.72 27.24
C SER A 199 -7.29 -37.18 26.91
N ASP A 200 -8.53 -37.62 27.12
CA ASP A 200 -8.92 -39.03 27.04
C ASP A 200 -9.01 -39.53 25.59
N HIS A 201 -9.17 -38.61 24.62
CA HIS A 201 -9.20 -38.91 23.19
C HIS A 201 -7.80 -39.07 22.57
N GLY A 202 -6.72 -38.90 23.35
CA GLY A 202 -5.35 -39.01 22.87
C GLY A 202 -4.88 -37.78 22.08
N ARG A 203 -3.94 -37.97 21.15
CA ARG A 203 -3.38 -36.87 20.32
C ARG A 203 -4.29 -36.53 19.14
N CYS A 204 -5.25 -35.62 19.36
CA CYS A 204 -6.03 -35.02 18.28
C CYS A 204 -5.24 -33.88 17.63
N ASP A 205 -4.71 -34.11 16.42
CA ASP A 205 -4.01 -33.08 15.62
C ASP A 205 -4.91 -32.37 14.60
N THR A 206 -6.21 -32.65 14.65
CA THR A 206 -7.22 -32.05 13.78
C THR A 206 -7.44 -30.58 14.15
N HIS A 207 -7.47 -29.72 13.13
CA HIS A 207 -7.75 -28.29 13.29
C HIS A 207 -9.25 -28.03 13.28
N VAL A 208 -9.79 -27.36 14.30
CA VAL A 208 -11.21 -26.97 14.31
C VAL A 208 -11.36 -25.53 13.81
N VAL A 209 -12.27 -25.32 12.86
CA VAL A 209 -12.66 -24.01 12.34
C VAL A 209 -14.10 -23.75 12.78
N VAL A 210 -14.32 -22.75 13.61
CA VAL A 210 -15.66 -22.37 14.07
C VAL A 210 -16.19 -21.28 13.14
N LEU A 211 -17.37 -21.51 12.55
CA LEU A 211 -18.07 -20.56 11.70
C LEU A 211 -19.35 -20.12 12.44
N CYS A 212 -19.40 -18.85 12.84
CA CYS A 212 -20.51 -18.27 13.62
C CYS A 212 -20.92 -16.94 12.95
N PRO A 213 -22.22 -16.65 12.81
CA PRO A 213 -22.70 -15.43 12.13
C PRO A 213 -22.43 -14.15 12.93
N LYS A 214 -22.03 -14.27 14.19
CA LYS A 214 -21.65 -13.14 15.06
C LYS A 214 -20.32 -12.53 14.57
N LEU A 215 -20.20 -11.20 14.63
CA LEU A 215 -19.00 -10.49 14.16
C LEU A 215 -17.80 -10.71 15.07
N GLU A 216 -18.06 -10.84 16.37
CA GLU A 216 -17.06 -11.11 17.39
C GLU A 216 -17.49 -12.26 18.32
N PRO A 217 -16.55 -13.13 18.73
CA PRO A 217 -16.83 -14.16 19.73
C PRO A 217 -17.12 -13.55 21.10
N ASP A 218 -17.87 -14.27 21.94
CA ASP A 218 -18.05 -13.91 23.34
C ASP A 218 -16.74 -13.95 24.12
N ASP A 219 -16.67 -13.23 25.23
CA ASP A 219 -15.46 -13.09 26.03
C ASP A 219 -14.91 -14.45 26.53
N ASP A 220 -15.79 -15.40 26.82
CA ASP A 220 -15.40 -16.77 27.18
C ASP A 220 -14.73 -17.51 26.01
N LEU A 221 -15.28 -17.38 24.80
CA LEU A 221 -14.71 -17.99 23.60
C LEU A 221 -13.44 -17.26 23.17
N LYS A 222 -13.38 -15.93 23.31
CA LYS A 222 -12.16 -15.13 23.16
C LYS A 222 -11.08 -15.60 24.13
N ALA A 223 -11.43 -15.86 25.39
CA ALA A 223 -10.51 -16.40 26.38
C ALA A 223 -9.97 -17.77 25.93
N VAL A 224 -10.81 -18.70 25.46
CA VAL A 224 -10.32 -20.00 24.95
C VAL A 224 -9.40 -19.87 23.73
N LEU A 225 -9.73 -18.96 22.81
CA LEU A 225 -8.92 -18.68 21.62
C LEU A 225 -7.55 -18.08 21.99
N VAL A 226 -7.49 -17.22 23.02
CA VAL A 226 -6.26 -16.53 23.47
C VAL A 226 -5.45 -17.36 24.48
N GLN A 227 -6.10 -18.04 25.42
CA GLN A 227 -5.52 -18.77 26.56
C GLN A 227 -4.72 -20.00 26.13
N LYS A 228 -4.97 -20.53 24.91
CA LYS A 228 -4.13 -21.58 24.31
C LYS A 228 -3.00 -21.04 23.42
N GLY A 229 -2.73 -19.72 23.48
CA GLY A 229 -1.70 -19.00 22.73
C GLY A 229 -0.27 -19.06 23.29
N GLY A 230 -0.04 -19.77 24.39
CA GLY A 230 1.30 -20.06 24.91
C GLY A 230 2.01 -21.15 24.10
N LYS A 231 2.84 -20.76 23.13
CA LYS A 231 4.01 -21.47 22.53
C LYS A 231 3.93 -22.97 22.14
N SER A 232 2.79 -23.66 22.15
CA SER A 232 2.72 -25.03 21.61
C SER A 232 1.35 -25.48 21.06
N ARG A 233 0.25 -24.82 21.43
CA ARG A 233 -1.12 -25.19 21.02
C ARG A 233 -1.86 -24.15 20.16
N THR A 234 -1.18 -23.08 19.79
CA THR A 234 -1.73 -21.87 19.13
C THR A 234 -2.24 -22.08 17.71
N SER A 235 -2.21 -23.30 17.16
CA SER A 235 -2.39 -23.55 15.73
C SER A 235 -3.51 -24.53 15.39
N ARG A 236 -4.47 -24.76 16.32
CA ARG A 236 -5.53 -25.77 16.14
C ARG A 236 -6.96 -25.25 16.19
N MET A 237 -7.18 -23.97 16.47
CA MET A 237 -8.52 -23.37 16.52
C MET A 237 -8.54 -22.03 15.77
N THR A 238 -9.48 -21.89 14.83
CA THR A 238 -9.68 -20.65 14.07
C THR A 238 -11.15 -20.28 14.15
N TYR A 239 -11.45 -19.04 14.49
CA TYR A 239 -12.81 -18.51 14.47
C TYR A 239 -12.99 -17.64 13.22
N LEU A 240 -14.04 -17.93 12.44
CA LEU A 240 -14.44 -17.19 11.27
C LEU A 240 -15.85 -16.62 11.49
N SER A 241 -16.01 -15.35 11.19
CA SER A 241 -17.32 -14.70 11.15
C SER A 241 -17.96 -14.90 9.78
N GLY A 242 -19.11 -15.55 9.75
CA GLY A 242 -19.84 -15.90 8.53
C GLY A 242 -21.00 -16.85 8.80
N ASP A 243 -21.92 -16.95 7.86
CA ASP A 243 -23.06 -17.85 7.95
C ASP A 243 -22.77 -19.12 7.15
N ALA A 244 -22.97 -20.29 7.76
CA ALA A 244 -22.77 -21.58 7.09
C ALA A 244 -23.75 -21.80 5.92
N ILE A 245 -24.88 -21.07 5.89
CA ILE A 245 -25.85 -21.11 4.80
C ILE A 245 -25.27 -20.48 3.52
N LEU A 246 -24.36 -19.50 3.67
CA LEU A 246 -23.75 -18.82 2.54
C LEU A 246 -22.56 -19.63 2.01
N GLN A 247 -22.69 -20.12 0.78
CA GLN A 247 -21.61 -20.80 0.07
C GLN A 247 -20.25 -20.06 0.07
N PRO A 248 -20.16 -18.72 -0.11
CA PRO A 248 -18.87 -18.03 -0.03
C PRO A 248 -18.21 -18.16 1.36
N ASP A 249 -18.99 -18.19 2.43
CA ASP A 249 -18.47 -18.31 3.80
C ASP A 249 -18.00 -19.72 4.10
N LEU A 250 -18.70 -20.73 3.56
CA LEU A 250 -18.29 -22.11 3.63
C LEU A 250 -16.96 -22.37 2.88
N LEU A 251 -16.75 -21.68 1.74
CA LEU A 251 -15.49 -21.73 1.01
C LEU A 251 -14.34 -21.08 1.78
N ARG A 252 -14.60 -20.04 2.60
CA ARG A 252 -13.60 -19.43 3.47
C ARG A 252 -13.13 -20.37 4.58
N ALA A 253 -13.95 -21.34 4.98
CA ALA A 253 -13.67 -22.27 6.08
C ALA A 253 -12.95 -23.56 5.65
N ARG A 254 -12.70 -23.77 4.35
CA ARG A 254 -12.16 -25.01 3.75
C ARG A 254 -10.67 -24.91 3.40
#